data_AF-A0A838SDK5-F1
#
_entry.id   AF-A0A838SDK5-F1
#
_cell.length_a   1.000
_cell.length_b   1.000
_cell.length_c   1.000
_cell.angle_alpha   90.00
_cell.angle_beta   90.00
_cell.angle_gamma   90.00
#
_symmetry.space_group_name_H-M   'P 1'
#
loop_
_entity.id
_entity.type
_entity.pdbx_description
1 polymer ?
#
loop_
_entity_poly.entity_id
_entity_poly.type
_entity_poly.pdbx_seq_one_letter_code
_entity_poly.pdbx_strand_id
1 'polypeptide(L)'
;MKISMTGDSNIENLTDQIQHLLGDSGLQNGMVTLFVQHTTASVMIIEDEPGIRADTKNFWNRTIPADPHLEHNTRNAGEDNGHSHLRGQLQGPSLTIPFVNGAFT
;
A
#
# COMPACT_ATOMS: atom_id res chain seq x y z
N MET A 1 3.33 6.08 -11.86
CA MET A 1 3.14 4.69 -12.33
C MET A 1 1.72 4.24 -12.04
N LYS A 2 1.21 3.19 -12.71
CA LYS A 2 -0.09 2.57 -12.40
C LYS A 2 0.15 1.09 -12.08
N ILE A 3 -0.45 0.59 -11.00
CA ILE A 3 -0.37 -0.82 -10.63
C ILE A 3 -1.79 -1.39 -10.64
N SER A 4 -1.96 -2.56 -11.25
CA SER A 4 -3.24 -3.27 -11.23
C SER A 4 -3.28 -4.16 -9.98
N MET A 5 -4.29 -3.95 -9.13
CA MET A 5 -4.52 -4.74 -7.91
C MET A 5 -5.80 -5.57 -8.08
N THR A 6 -5.85 -6.74 -7.44
CA THR A 6 -7.07 -7.57 -7.41
C THR A 6 -8.01 -7.26 -6.23
N GLY A 7 -7.59 -6.40 -5.30
CA GLY A 7 -8.33 -6.13 -4.05
C GLY A 7 -8.09 -7.18 -2.96
N ASP A 8 -8.95 -7.22 -1.95
CA ASP A 8 -8.90 -8.20 -0.83
C ASP A 8 -7.53 -8.29 -0.12
N SER A 9 -6.99 -7.11 0.21
CA SER A 9 -5.68 -6.96 0.85
C SER A 9 -4.53 -7.65 0.09
N ASN A 10 -4.61 -7.71 -1.25
CA ASN A 10 -3.48 -8.05 -2.12
C ASN A 10 -2.29 -7.11 -1.87
N ILE A 11 -1.09 -7.68 -1.87
CA ILE A 11 0.18 -7.01 -1.64
C ILE A 11 1.00 -7.21 -2.92
N GLU A 12 1.57 -6.14 -3.47
CA GLU A 12 2.50 -6.22 -4.58
C GLU A 12 3.84 -5.58 -4.23
N ASN A 13 4.93 -6.22 -4.64
CA ASN A 13 6.27 -5.70 -4.43
C ASN A 13 6.62 -4.72 -5.56
N LEU A 14 6.87 -3.47 -5.20
CA LEU A 14 7.22 -2.40 -6.14
C LEU A 14 8.71 -2.03 -6.11
N THR A 15 9.52 -2.68 -5.28
CA THR A 15 10.91 -2.29 -4.99
C THR A 15 11.74 -2.14 -6.26
N ASP A 16 11.76 -3.16 -7.13
CA ASP A 16 12.54 -3.14 -8.37
C ASP A 16 12.04 -2.09 -9.36
N GLN A 17 10.72 -1.89 -9.45
CA GLN A 17 10.12 -0.88 -10.32
C GLN A 17 10.52 0.53 -9.88
N ILE A 18 10.53 0.79 -8.57
CA ILE A 18 10.92 2.10 -8.02
C ILE A 18 12.43 2.29 -8.14
N GLN A 19 13.24 1.25 -7.92
CA GLN A 19 14.69 1.31 -8.12
C GLN A 19 15.05 1.61 -9.57
N HIS A 20 14.30 1.05 -10.54
CA HIS A 20 14.48 1.37 -11.95
C HIS A 20 14.15 2.83 -12.26
N LEU A 21 13.00 3.33 -11.76
CA LEU A 21 12.64 4.75 -11.91
C LEU A 21 13.66 5.70 -11.27
N LEU A 22 14.24 5.32 -10.14
CA LEU A 22 15.33 6.07 -9.51
C LEU A 22 16.58 6.07 -10.40
N GLY A 23 16.95 4.92 -10.98
CA GLY A 23 18.06 4.82 -11.94
C GLY A 23 17.88 5.71 -13.16
N ASP A 24 16.69 5.71 -13.76
CA ASP A 24 16.34 6.54 -14.92
C ASP A 24 16.39 8.04 -14.61
N SER A 25 16.18 8.43 -13.35
CA SER A 25 16.25 9.84 -12.93
C SER A 25 17.67 10.41 -12.94
N GLY A 26 18.71 9.56 -12.87
CA GLY A 26 20.11 9.97 -12.75
C GLY A 26 20.49 10.60 -11.40
N LEU A 27 19.53 10.75 -10.47
CA LEU A 27 19.78 11.32 -9.14
C LEU A 27 20.66 10.39 -8.31
N GLN A 28 21.60 10.99 -7.57
CA GLN A 28 22.57 10.22 -6.77
C GLN A 28 22.25 10.21 -5.28
N ASN A 29 21.76 11.31 -4.72
CA ASN A 29 21.47 11.39 -3.28
C ASN A 29 20.19 12.18 -3.05
N GLY A 30 19.34 11.72 -2.13
CA GLY A 30 18.10 12.43 -1.80
C GLY A 30 17.07 11.54 -1.10
N MET A 31 15.79 11.85 -1.37
CA MET A 31 14.66 11.10 -0.87
C MET A 31 13.67 10.81 -2.01
N VAL A 32 13.10 9.61 -2.02
CA VAL A 32 11.96 9.24 -2.86
C VAL A 32 10.71 9.28 -1.98
N THR A 33 9.70 10.03 -2.40
CA THR A 33 8.37 9.97 -1.77
C THR A 33 7.43 9.16 -2.63
N LEU A 34 6.91 8.07 -2.07
CA LEU A 34 5.83 7.27 -2.64
C LEU A 34 4.53 7.77 -2.03
N PHE A 35 3.53 8.05 -2.87
CA PHE A 35 2.20 8.46 -2.43
C PHE A 35 1.12 7.77 -3.26
N VAL A 36 0.17 7.14 -2.59
CA VAL A 36 -0.98 6.47 -3.21
C VAL A 36 -2.12 7.48 -3.32
N GLN A 37 -2.61 7.70 -4.55
CA GLN A 37 -3.72 8.62 -4.84
C GLN A 37 -5.10 8.01 -4.61
N HIS A 38 -5.18 6.92 -3.86
CA HIS A 38 -6.40 6.17 -3.54
C HIS A 38 -6.57 6.06 -2.02
N THR A 39 -7.81 6.17 -1.55
CA THR A 39 -8.15 6.15 -0.12
C THR A 39 -8.42 4.75 0.43
N THR A 40 -8.36 3.73 -0.43
CA THR A 40 -8.60 2.30 -0.12
C THR A 40 -7.34 1.44 -0.31
N ALA A 41 -6.19 2.06 -0.52
CA ALA A 41 -4.89 1.42 -0.69
C ALA A 41 -3.83 2.16 0.13
N SER A 42 -2.68 1.53 0.31
CA SER A 42 -1.60 2.04 1.17
C SER A 42 -0.24 1.59 0.64
N VAL A 43 0.83 2.17 1.19
CA VAL A 43 2.21 1.75 0.96
C VAL A 43 2.83 1.33 2.28
N MET A 44 3.69 0.32 2.23
CA MET A 44 4.37 -0.22 3.40
C MET A 44 5.75 -0.73 3.05
N ILE A 45 6.64 -0.76 4.03
CA ILE A 45 7.93 -1.47 3.98
C ILE A 45 7.76 -2.71 4.83
N ILE A 46 7.88 -3.88 4.22
CA ILE A 46 7.78 -5.18 4.88
C ILE A 46 8.67 -6.18 4.15
N GLU A 47 9.07 -7.25 4.83
CA GLU A 47 9.76 -8.37 4.19
C GLU A 47 8.87 -8.99 3.10
N ASP A 48 9.46 -9.25 1.93
CA ASP A 48 8.74 -9.84 0.80
C ASP A 48 8.80 -11.37 0.81
N GLU A 49 8.04 -11.97 1.73
CA GLU A 49 7.97 -13.42 1.91
C GLU A 49 6.49 -13.88 2.00
N PRO A 50 6.12 -15.04 1.41
CA PRO A 50 4.73 -15.53 1.40
C PRO A 50 4.01 -15.58 2.76
N GLY A 51 4.70 -15.98 3.83
CA GLY A 51 4.17 -16.05 5.19
C GLY A 51 3.75 -14.70 5.75
N ILE A 52 4.65 -13.71 5.77
CA ILE A 52 4.30 -12.38 6.32
C ILE A 52 3.24 -11.66 5.49
N ARG A 53 3.17 -11.93 4.18
CA ARG A 53 2.06 -11.47 3.32
C ARG A 53 0.72 -12.05 3.77
N ALA A 54 0.68 -13.36 4.04
CA ALA A 54 -0.52 -14.03 4.53
C ALA A 54 -0.90 -13.53 5.93
N ASP A 55 0.07 -13.36 6.83
CA ASP A 55 -0.16 -12.85 8.19
C ASP A 55 -0.67 -11.41 8.18
N THR A 56 -0.16 -10.56 7.29
CA THR A 56 -0.64 -9.18 7.10
C THR A 56 -2.11 -9.17 6.66
N LYS A 57 -2.49 -10.03 5.71
CA LYS A 57 -3.88 -10.19 5.27
C LYS A 57 -4.78 -10.70 6.41
N ASN A 58 -4.31 -11.71 7.14
CA ASN A 58 -5.04 -12.28 8.28
C ASN A 58 -5.22 -11.26 9.41
N PHE A 59 -4.19 -10.44 9.68
CA PHE A 59 -4.26 -9.35 10.64
C PHE A 59 -5.36 -8.36 10.28
N TRP A 60 -5.43 -7.90 9.04
CA TRP A 60 -6.48 -6.98 8.59
C TRP A 60 -7.86 -7.62 8.63
N ASN A 61 -7.99 -8.89 8.25
CA ASN A 61 -9.26 -9.61 8.32
C ASN A 61 -9.77 -9.80 9.75
N ARG A 62 -8.87 -9.91 10.75
CA ARG A 62 -9.25 -9.99 12.16
C ARG A 62 -9.54 -8.62 12.77
N THR A 63 -8.71 -7.62 12.49
CA THR A 63 -8.79 -6.32 13.16
C THR A 63 -9.83 -5.39 12.53
N ILE A 64 -9.99 -5.45 11.20
CA ILE A 64 -10.93 -4.61 10.44
C ILE A 64 -11.58 -5.48 9.36
N PRO A 65 -12.48 -6.42 9.74
CA PRO A 65 -13.16 -7.29 8.79
C PRO A 65 -14.02 -6.49 7.80
N ALA A 66 -14.30 -7.09 6.65
CA ALA A 66 -15.38 -6.61 5.80
C ALA A 66 -16.71 -6.79 6.54
N ASP A 67 -17.45 -5.70 6.70
CA ASP A 67 -18.74 -5.71 7.40
C ASP A 67 -19.73 -4.82 6.62
N PRO A 68 -20.86 -5.38 6.14
CA PRO A 68 -21.88 -4.61 5.41
C PRO A 68 -22.55 -3.54 6.28
N HIS A 69 -22.45 -3.63 7.61
CA HIS A 69 -23.03 -2.68 8.55
C HIS A 69 -22.11 -1.49 8.85
N LEU A 70 -20.92 -1.42 8.24
CA LEU A 70 -20.10 -0.22 8.32
C LEU A 70 -20.88 0.99 7.82
N GLU A 71 -20.83 2.07 8.60
CA GLU A 71 -21.51 3.34 8.36
C GLU A 71 -21.26 3.96 6.97
N HIS A 72 -20.13 3.64 6.35
CA HIS A 72 -19.82 3.99 4.96
C HIS A 72 -20.66 3.18 3.97
N ASN A 73 -20.69 1.85 4.12
CA ASN A 73 -21.44 0.94 3.26
C ASN A 73 -22.96 1.18 3.38
N THR A 74 -23.46 1.53 4.57
CA THR A 74 -24.89 1.79 4.79
C THR A 74 -25.36 3.13 4.22
N ARG A 75 -24.49 4.15 4.19
CA ARG A 75 -24.81 5.47 3.62
C ARG A 75 -24.61 5.54 2.12
N ASN A 76 -23.69 4.76 1.56
CA ASN A 76 -23.36 4.76 0.14
C ASN A 76 -23.85 3.45 -0.51
N ALA A 77 -25.08 3.46 -0.99
CA ALA A 77 -25.70 2.27 -1.57
C ALA A 77 -24.89 1.74 -2.77
N GLY A 78 -24.49 0.47 -2.70
CA GLY A 78 -23.66 -0.19 -3.71
C GLY A 78 -22.16 -0.21 -3.41
N GLU A 79 -21.72 0.46 -2.33
CA GLU A 79 -20.33 0.39 -1.86
C GLU A 79 -20.19 -0.66 -0.73
N ASP A 80 -19.10 -1.42 -0.78
CA ASP A 80 -18.77 -2.47 0.21
C ASP A 80 -17.37 -2.32 0.82
N ASN A 81 -16.68 -1.22 0.47
CA ASN A 81 -15.25 -1.02 0.67
C ASN A 81 -14.90 -0.17 1.91
N GLY A 82 -15.86 0.08 2.82
CA GLY A 82 -15.62 0.85 4.04
C GLY A 82 -14.45 0.31 4.89
N HIS A 83 -14.30 -1.02 4.91
CA HIS A 83 -13.17 -1.69 5.56
C HIS A 83 -11.82 -1.36 4.87
N SER A 84 -11.79 -1.26 3.55
CA SER A 84 -10.59 -0.90 2.78
C SER A 84 -10.15 0.53 3.06
N HIS A 85 -11.10 1.47 3.24
CA HIS A 85 -10.79 2.83 3.70
C HIS A 85 -10.11 2.83 5.07
N LEU A 86 -10.66 2.09 6.04
CA LEU A 86 -10.12 2.01 7.40
C LEU A 86 -8.72 1.34 7.44
N ARG A 87 -8.52 0.26 6.69
CA ARG A 87 -7.21 -0.40 6.55
C ARG A 87 -6.19 0.55 5.91
N GLY A 88 -6.57 1.19 4.79
CA GLY A 88 -5.73 2.14 4.05
C GLY A 88 -5.31 3.35 4.88
N GLN A 89 -6.24 3.96 5.64
CA GLN A 89 -5.93 5.13 6.47
C GLN A 89 -4.93 4.79 7.58
N LEU A 90 -5.01 3.58 8.17
CA LEU A 90 -4.16 3.18 9.29
C LEU A 90 -2.76 2.77 8.82
N GLN A 91 -2.67 2.08 7.68
CA GLN A 91 -1.38 1.71 7.10
C GLN A 91 -0.64 2.93 6.53
N GLY A 92 -1.38 3.89 5.99
CA GLY A 92 -0.85 5.17 5.52
C GLY A 92 -0.67 5.25 4.00
N PRO A 93 -0.93 6.41 3.40
CA PRO A 93 -0.89 6.58 1.94
C PRO A 93 0.50 6.87 1.39
N SER A 94 1.52 7.10 2.23
CA SER A 94 2.84 7.51 1.79
C SER A 94 4.02 6.97 2.59
N LEU A 95 5.15 6.85 1.92
CA LEU A 95 6.48 6.60 2.49
C LEU A 95 7.46 7.59 1.90
N THR A 96 8.45 8.01 2.70
CA THR A 96 9.62 8.76 2.23
C THR A 96 10.86 7.95 2.55
N ILE A 97 11.60 7.57 1.51
CA ILE A 97 12.71 6.62 1.57
C ILE A 97 13.99 7.35 1.15
N PRO A 98 15.03 7.42 1.99
CA PRO A 98 16.30 8.01 1.60
C PRO A 98 17.04 7.12 0.59
N PHE A 99 17.87 7.73 -0.25
CA PHE A 99 18.77 7.02 -1.13
C PHE A 99 20.13 7.73 -1.23
N VAL A 100 21.18 6.93 -1.40
CA VAL A 100 22.57 7.36 -1.52
C VAL A 100 23.23 6.58 -2.65
N ASN A 101 24.05 7.27 -3.45
CA ASN A 101 24.68 6.70 -4.66
C ASN A 101 23.69 5.95 -5.58
N GLY A 102 22.47 6.48 -5.71
CA GLY A 102 21.41 5.90 -6.55
C GLY A 102 20.72 4.65 -6.00
N ALA A 103 20.97 4.26 -4.74
CA ALA A 103 20.36 3.10 -4.09
C ALA A 103 19.65 3.46 -2.77
N PHE A 104 18.53 2.80 -2.48
CA PHE A 104 17.81 2.97 -1.20
C PHE A 104 18.71 2.59 -0.01
N THR A 105 18.54 3.28 1.12
CA THR A 105 19.28 3.05 2.38
C THR A 105 18.39 3.08 3.60
#